data_AF-A0A517U0Z0-F1
#
_entry.id   AF-A0A517U0Z0-F1
#
_cell.length_a   1.000
_cell.length_b   1.000
_cell.length_c   1.000
_cell.angle_alpha   90.00
_cell.angle_beta   90.00
_cell.angle_gamma   90.00
#
_symmetry.space_group_name_H-M   'P 1'
#
loop_
_entity.id
_entity.type
_entity.pdbx_description
1 polymer ?
#
loop_
_entity_poly.entity_id
_entity_poly.type
_entity_poly.pdbx_seq_one_letter_code
_entity_poly.pdbx_strand_id
1 'polypeptide(L)'
;MGILIRILFPLIGYACVATVISGALAYGYLVKSGKLDDEKLFRITAILQDVDLEEIEHEAQVEEPGTPPEEPSFDQQRRQYQTISLQFDVKEKQLADSLVDFDYQLKRLSGATEQYARLRAEVEEYLVEQGKLVLSEEMQKVRKQLESLIPKKQAKPILIKYITDDRIDDVIMLLGSMKPRDQEAILRTFDAPEDLEMLYRIQRKMLAGEPAKPFIDAQLQTLEQMKAQQN
;
A
#
# COMPACT_ATOMS: atom_id res chain seq x y z
N MET A 1 33.46 6.12 -26.14
CA MET A 1 32.72 4.87 -25.85
C MET A 1 31.52 5.02 -24.90
N GLY A 2 31.38 6.09 -24.10
CA GLY A 2 30.26 6.22 -23.14
C GLY A 2 28.88 6.54 -23.72
N ILE A 3 28.80 7.19 -24.89
CA ILE A 3 27.51 7.58 -25.51
C ILE A 3 26.80 6.37 -26.14
N LEU A 4 27.56 5.43 -26.71
CA LEU A 4 27.00 4.23 -27.35
C LEU A 4 26.32 3.31 -26.31
N ILE A 5 26.96 3.12 -25.15
CA ILE A 5 26.42 2.32 -24.04
C ILE A 5 25.15 2.95 -23.46
N ARG A 6 25.10 4.29 -23.38
CA ARG A 6 23.93 5.01 -22.84
C ARG A 6 22.68 4.90 -23.70
N ILE A 7 22.81 4.60 -25.00
CA ILE A 7 21.69 4.40 -25.93
C ILE A 7 21.35 2.90 -26.09
N LEU A 8 22.35 2.01 -25.97
CA LEU A 8 22.14 0.57 -26.12
C LEU A 8 21.26 -0.02 -25.00
N PHE A 9 21.51 0.36 -23.74
CA PHE A 9 20.76 -0.14 -22.59
C PHE A 9 19.24 0.17 -22.64
N PRO A 10 18.80 1.41 -22.90
CA PRO A 10 17.36 1.69 -23.01
C PRO A 10 16.73 0.99 -24.22
N LEU A 11 17.47 0.81 -25.32
CA LEU A 11 16.95 0.15 -26.53
C LEU A 11 16.65 -1.33 -26.29
N ILE A 12 17.50 -2.03 -25.52
CA ILE A 12 17.23 -3.40 -25.06
C ILE A 12 16.03 -3.43 -24.12
N GLY A 13 15.93 -2.46 -23.21
CA GLY A 13 14.77 -2.33 -22.31
C GLY A 13 13.45 -2.16 -23.08
N TYR A 14 13.41 -1.26 -24.06
CA TYR A 14 12.24 -1.07 -24.91
C TYR A 14 11.91 -2.31 -25.75
N ALA A 15 12.91 -3.01 -26.28
CA ALA A 15 12.68 -4.26 -27.02
C ALA A 15 12.11 -5.37 -26.13
N CYS A 16 12.54 -5.45 -24.88
CA CYS A 16 12.03 -6.41 -23.90
C CYS A 16 10.57 -6.09 -23.51
N VAL A 17 10.25 -4.81 -23.26
CA VAL A 17 8.88 -4.39 -22.96
C VAL A 17 7.95 -4.60 -24.17
N ALA A 18 8.43 -4.29 -25.38
CA ALA A 18 7.67 -4.49 -26.62
C ALA A 18 7.33 -5.97 -26.85
N THR A 19 8.27 -6.88 -26.62
CA THR A 19 8.04 -8.34 -26.79
C THR A 19 7.03 -8.87 -25.78
N VAL A 20 7.07 -8.42 -24.53
CA VAL A 20 6.06 -8.80 -23.52
C VAL A 20 4.67 -8.30 -23.90
N ILE A 21 4.54 -7.04 -24.34
CA ILE A 21 3.25 -6.46 -24.75
C ILE A 21 2.72 -7.18 -26.00
N SER A 22 3.57 -7.44 -26.99
CA SER A 22 3.17 -8.21 -28.18
C SER A 22 2.72 -9.63 -27.83
N GLY A 23 3.40 -10.30 -26.89
CA GLY A 23 2.99 -11.62 -26.40
C GLY A 23 1.63 -11.60 -25.72
N ALA A 24 1.39 -10.64 -24.84
CA ALA A 24 0.11 -10.48 -24.15
C ALA A 24 -1.04 -10.19 -25.12
N LEU A 25 -0.81 -9.34 -26.12
CA LEU A 25 -1.79 -9.04 -27.17
C LEU A 25 -2.06 -10.24 -28.08
N ALA A 26 -1.02 -10.99 -28.47
CA ALA A 26 -1.17 -12.20 -29.26
C ALA A 26 -1.97 -13.26 -28.49
N TYR A 27 -1.67 -13.46 -27.20
CA TYR A 27 -2.41 -14.37 -26.33
C TYR A 27 -3.89 -13.96 -26.21
N GLY A 28 -4.16 -12.69 -25.90
CA GLY A 28 -5.53 -12.17 -25.83
C GLY A 28 -6.29 -12.30 -27.16
N TYR A 29 -5.60 -12.11 -28.30
CA TYR A 29 -6.18 -12.29 -29.62
C TYR A 29 -6.50 -13.76 -29.94
N LEU A 30 -5.62 -14.70 -29.56
CA LEU A 30 -5.89 -16.13 -29.75
C LEU A 30 -7.06 -16.61 -28.88
N VAL A 31 -7.17 -16.14 -27.62
CA VAL A 31 -8.31 -16.46 -26.74
C VAL A 31 -9.61 -15.92 -27.33
N LYS A 32 -9.62 -14.66 -27.79
CA LYS A 32 -10.81 -14.02 -28.36
C LYS A 32 -11.23 -14.60 -29.71
N SER A 33 -10.29 -15.12 -30.50
CA SER A 33 -10.58 -15.76 -31.79
C SER A 33 -11.07 -17.20 -31.67
N GLY A 34 -11.23 -17.72 -30.45
CA GLY A 34 -11.77 -19.07 -30.19
C GLY A 34 -10.85 -20.20 -30.70
N LYS A 35 -9.57 -19.90 -30.96
CA LYS A 35 -8.59 -20.90 -31.44
C LYS A 35 -7.85 -21.62 -30.32
N LEU A 36 -7.97 -21.16 -29.07
CA LEU A 36 -7.64 -21.95 -27.89
C LEU A 36 -8.91 -22.66 -27.44
N ASP A 37 -9.08 -23.87 -27.98
CA ASP A 37 -10.01 -24.85 -27.44
C ASP A 37 -9.39 -25.45 -26.17
N ASP A 38 -10.19 -25.79 -25.16
CA ASP A 38 -9.70 -26.32 -23.87
C ASP A 38 -8.81 -27.56 -24.08
N GLU A 39 -9.08 -28.33 -25.14
CA GLU A 39 -8.28 -29.49 -25.56
C GLU A 39 -6.83 -29.13 -25.95
N LYS A 40 -6.61 -27.96 -26.59
CA LYS A 40 -5.26 -27.52 -26.98
C LYS A 40 -4.48 -26.93 -25.81
N LEU A 41 -5.17 -26.25 -24.90
CA LEU A 41 -4.57 -25.81 -23.63
C LEU A 41 -4.15 -27.01 -22.81
N PHE A 42 -5.01 -28.02 -22.71
CA PHE A 42 -4.72 -29.28 -22.01
C PHE A 42 -3.52 -30.01 -22.63
N ARG A 43 -3.45 -30.07 -23.97
CA ARG A 43 -2.32 -30.70 -24.67
C ARG A 43 -1.00 -29.96 -24.48
N ILE A 44 -1.02 -28.63 -24.44
CA ILE A 44 0.18 -27.82 -24.15
C ILE A 44 0.62 -28.04 -22.69
N THR A 45 -0.30 -28.07 -21.73
CA THR A 45 0.04 -28.35 -20.33
C THR A 45 0.50 -29.78 -20.10
N ALA A 46 -0.08 -30.76 -20.80
CA ALA A 46 0.32 -32.16 -20.70
C ALA A 46 1.74 -32.40 -21.24
N ILE A 47 2.09 -31.77 -22.36
CA ILE A 47 3.46 -31.82 -22.91
C ILE A 47 4.45 -31.12 -21.97
N LEU A 48 4.05 -30.00 -21.35
CA LEU A 48 4.91 -29.27 -20.41
C LEU A 48 5.15 -30.04 -19.09
N GLN A 49 4.21 -30.91 -18.73
CA GLN A 49 4.25 -31.75 -17.54
C GLN A 49 4.83 -33.15 -17.82
N ASP A 50 5.31 -33.40 -19.05
CA ASP A 50 5.90 -34.66 -19.52
C ASP A 50 4.97 -35.86 -19.27
N VAL A 51 3.66 -35.64 -19.40
CA VAL A 51 2.65 -36.68 -19.27
C VAL A 51 2.44 -37.25 -20.67
N ASP A 52 2.96 -38.46 -20.89
CA ASP A 52 2.81 -39.18 -22.15
C ASP A 52 1.34 -39.57 -22.34
N LEU A 53 0.63 -38.85 -23.21
CA LEU A 53 -0.80 -39.03 -23.46
C LEU A 53 -1.11 -40.42 -24.05
N GLU A 54 -0.13 -41.08 -24.68
CA GLU A 54 -0.27 -42.45 -25.19
C GLU A 54 -0.37 -43.48 -24.06
N GLU A 55 0.23 -43.22 -22.89
CA GLU A 55 0.21 -44.15 -21.75
C GLU A 55 -1.15 -44.13 -21.03
N ILE A 56 -1.84 -42.98 -21.02
CA ILE A 56 -3.20 -42.84 -20.46
C ILE A 56 -4.25 -43.52 -21.37
N GLU A 57 -4.08 -43.44 -22.70
CA GLU A 57 -4.94 -44.18 -23.64
C GLU A 57 -4.73 -45.70 -23.53
N HIS A 58 -3.50 -46.14 -23.21
CA HIS A 58 -3.18 -47.55 -23.00
C HIS A 58 -3.64 -48.08 -21.62
N GLU A 59 -3.56 -47.29 -20.54
CA GLU A 59 -4.08 -47.70 -19.23
C GLU A 59 -5.61 -47.79 -19.19
N ALA A 60 -6.32 -47.01 -20.02
CA ALA A 60 -7.78 -47.09 -20.14
C ALA A 60 -8.28 -48.36 -20.87
N GLN A 61 -7.40 -49.16 -21.49
CA GLN A 61 -7.78 -50.31 -22.32
C GLN A 61 -7.45 -51.69 -21.71
N VAL A 62 -7.02 -51.76 -20.45
CA VAL A 62 -6.78 -53.04 -19.77
C VAL A 62 -7.80 -53.27 -18.65
N GLU A 63 -9.09 -53.26 -18.99
CA GLU A 63 -10.10 -54.02 -18.25
C GLU A 63 -10.34 -55.33 -18.99
N GLU A 64 -9.99 -56.47 -18.38
CA GLU A 64 -10.25 -57.80 -18.95
C GLU A 64 -11.75 -57.97 -19.26
N PRO A 65 -12.12 -58.33 -20.50
CA PRO A 65 -13.51 -58.57 -20.85
C PRO A 65 -13.91 -59.98 -20.38
N GLY A 66 -14.73 -60.10 -19.34
CA GLY A 66 -15.26 -61.42 -19.00
C GLY A 66 -16.19 -61.54 -17.79
N THR A 67 -16.17 -60.62 -16.84
CA THR A 67 -17.03 -60.71 -15.66
C THR A 67 -17.98 -59.51 -15.63
N PRO A 68 -19.30 -59.70 -15.78
CA PRO A 68 -20.25 -58.64 -15.43
C PRO A 68 -19.94 -58.19 -14.00
N PRO A 69 -19.90 -56.89 -13.70
CA PRO A 69 -19.70 -56.43 -12.34
C PRO A 69 -20.71 -57.14 -11.43
N GLU A 70 -20.22 -57.85 -10.41
CA GLU A 70 -21.11 -58.53 -9.46
C GLU A 70 -22.08 -57.48 -8.89
N GLU A 71 -23.37 -57.74 -9.02
CA GLU A 71 -24.37 -56.83 -8.47
C GLU A 71 -24.16 -56.75 -6.95
N PRO A 72 -24.01 -55.55 -6.38
CA PRO A 72 -23.74 -55.40 -4.97
C PRO A 72 -24.89 -56.01 -4.17
N SER A 73 -24.54 -56.87 -3.21
CA SER A 73 -25.51 -57.45 -2.29
C SER A 73 -26.28 -56.35 -1.55
N PHE A 74 -27.50 -56.66 -1.11
CA PHE A 74 -28.36 -55.71 -0.39
C PHE A 74 -27.65 -55.05 0.81
N ASP A 75 -26.84 -55.82 1.55
CA ASP A 75 -26.05 -55.29 2.67
C ASP A 75 -24.90 -54.36 2.23
N GLN A 76 -24.28 -54.61 1.07
CA GLN A 76 -23.26 -53.73 0.51
C GLN A 76 -23.87 -52.40 0.04
N GLN A 77 -25.02 -52.43 -0.64
CA GLN A 77 -25.76 -51.20 -1.00
C GLN A 77 -26.11 -50.39 0.25
N ARG A 78 -26.62 -51.04 1.29
CA ARG A 78 -26.99 -50.36 2.54
C ARG A 78 -25.79 -49.67 3.20
N ARG A 79 -24.61 -50.32 3.20
CA ARG A 79 -23.35 -49.73 3.69
C ARG A 79 -22.88 -48.57 2.81
N GLN A 80 -23.02 -48.66 1.49
CA GLN A 80 -22.69 -47.56 0.58
C GLN A 80 -23.58 -46.34 0.84
N TYR A 81 -24.90 -46.53 0.94
CA TYR A 81 -25.82 -45.43 1.23
C TYR A 81 -25.53 -44.75 2.57
N GLN A 82 -25.20 -45.52 3.62
CA GLN A 82 -24.78 -44.96 4.91
C GLN A 82 -23.46 -44.17 4.82
N THR A 83 -22.51 -44.66 4.02
CA THR A 83 -21.23 -43.97 3.82
C THR A 83 -21.44 -42.67 3.06
N ILE A 84 -22.25 -42.69 2.00
CA ILE A 84 -22.59 -41.51 1.19
C ILE A 84 -23.34 -40.48 2.03
N SER A 85 -24.32 -40.90 2.85
CA SER A 85 -25.06 -39.96 3.72
C SER A 85 -24.13 -39.32 4.75
N LEU A 86 -23.25 -40.10 5.38
CA LEU A 86 -22.29 -39.56 6.34
C LEU A 86 -21.32 -38.56 5.68
N GLN A 87 -20.85 -38.87 4.47
CA GLN A 87 -20.00 -37.95 3.70
C GLN A 87 -20.73 -36.65 3.37
N PHE A 88 -22.01 -36.73 3.01
CA PHE A 88 -22.84 -35.57 2.73
C PHE A 88 -23.01 -34.70 3.98
N ASP A 89 -23.34 -35.29 5.12
CA ASP A 89 -23.49 -34.59 6.40
C ASP A 89 -22.18 -33.89 6.82
N VAL A 90 -21.03 -34.56 6.63
CA VAL A 90 -19.72 -33.97 6.90
C VAL A 90 -19.44 -32.79 5.98
N LYS A 91 -19.78 -32.90 4.69
CA LYS A 91 -19.62 -31.79 3.72
C LYS A 91 -20.52 -30.62 4.05
N GLU A 92 -21.78 -30.87 4.40
CA GLU A 92 -22.72 -29.82 4.81
C GLU A 92 -22.22 -29.08 6.04
N LYS A 93 -21.76 -29.83 7.06
CA LYS A 93 -21.17 -29.23 8.26
C LYS A 93 -19.91 -28.42 7.95
N GLN A 94 -19.01 -28.96 7.12
CA GLN A 94 -17.80 -28.26 6.71
C GLN A 94 -18.11 -26.95 5.97
N LEU A 95 -19.14 -26.94 5.10
CA LEU A 95 -19.58 -25.73 4.41
C LEU A 95 -20.19 -24.72 5.37
N ALA A 96 -20.99 -25.18 6.34
CA ALA A 96 -21.57 -24.31 7.37
C ALA A 96 -20.47 -23.68 8.25
N ASP A 97 -19.51 -24.47 8.72
CA ASP A 97 -18.38 -23.99 9.53
C ASP A 97 -17.52 -23.00 8.72
N SER A 98 -17.28 -23.30 7.43
CA SER A 98 -16.56 -22.42 6.52
C SER A 98 -17.28 -21.08 6.30
N LEU A 99 -18.61 -21.08 6.13
CA LEU A 99 -19.39 -19.85 6.00
C LEU A 99 -19.31 -18.97 7.24
N VAL A 100 -19.35 -19.58 8.43
CA VAL A 100 -19.19 -18.85 9.71
C VAL A 100 -17.80 -18.24 9.81
N ASP A 101 -16.76 -18.99 9.43
CA ASP A 101 -15.39 -18.48 9.41
C ASP A 101 -15.21 -17.35 8.39
N PHE A 102 -15.77 -17.48 7.19
CA PHE A 102 -15.76 -16.41 6.18
C PHE A 102 -16.47 -15.14 6.66
N ASP A 103 -17.65 -15.25 7.30
CA ASP A 103 -18.36 -14.09 7.84
C ASP A 103 -17.55 -13.40 8.95
N TYR A 104 -16.90 -14.18 9.82
CA TYR A 104 -16.00 -13.66 10.84
C TYR A 104 -14.81 -12.92 10.22
N GLN A 105 -14.15 -13.52 9.23
CA GLN A 105 -13.05 -12.90 8.51
C GLN A 105 -13.47 -11.62 7.78
N LEU A 106 -14.64 -11.62 7.13
CA LEU A 106 -15.18 -10.45 6.46
C LEU A 106 -15.49 -9.31 7.44
N LYS A 107 -16.15 -9.60 8.57
CA LYS A 107 -16.41 -8.60 9.62
C LYS A 107 -15.13 -8.02 10.19
N ARG A 108 -14.11 -8.87 10.39
CA ARG A 108 -12.80 -8.44 10.86
C ARG A 108 -12.12 -7.54 9.83
N LEU A 109 -12.15 -7.91 8.55
CA LEU A 109 -11.57 -7.13 7.46
C LEU A 109 -12.30 -5.80 7.30
N SER A 110 -13.63 -5.78 7.31
CA SER A 110 -14.43 -4.56 7.19
C SER A 110 -14.19 -3.61 8.37
N GLY A 111 -14.07 -4.15 9.59
CA GLY A 111 -13.74 -3.35 10.76
C GLY A 111 -12.36 -2.72 10.66
N ALA A 112 -11.36 -3.48 10.18
CA ALA A 112 -10.02 -2.96 9.95
C ALA A 112 -10.02 -1.86 8.86
N THR A 113 -10.66 -2.10 7.71
CA THR A 113 -10.69 -1.14 6.59
C THR A 113 -11.39 0.16 6.97
N GLU A 114 -12.50 0.10 7.72
CA GLU A 114 -13.19 1.29 8.22
C GLU A 114 -12.31 2.12 9.16
N GLN A 115 -11.55 1.46 10.04
CA GLN A 115 -10.62 2.14 10.94
C GLN A 115 -9.46 2.81 10.18
N TYR A 116 -8.87 2.13 9.20
CA TYR A 116 -7.85 2.73 8.33
C TYR A 116 -8.41 3.92 7.54
N ALA A 117 -9.65 3.82 7.05
CA ALA A 117 -10.29 4.90 6.33
C ALA A 117 -10.51 6.14 7.21
N ARG A 118 -10.95 5.94 8.46
CA ARG A 118 -11.08 7.03 9.44
C ARG A 118 -9.75 7.71 9.75
N LEU A 119 -8.72 6.92 10.03
CA LEU A 119 -7.40 7.48 10.32
C LEU A 119 -6.82 8.25 9.13
N ARG A 120 -6.97 7.69 7.92
CA ARG A 120 -6.54 8.36 6.70
C ARG A 120 -7.25 9.70 6.54
N ALA A 121 -8.57 9.74 6.78
CA ALA A 121 -9.34 10.97 6.70
C ALA A 121 -8.86 12.02 7.72
N GLU A 122 -8.57 11.61 8.95
CA GLU A 122 -8.06 12.51 10.00
C GLU A 122 -6.68 13.09 9.65
N VAL A 123 -5.76 12.27 9.14
CA VAL A 123 -4.44 12.73 8.70
C VAL A 123 -4.55 13.66 7.49
N GLU A 124 -5.41 13.32 6.54
CA GLU A 124 -5.65 14.14 5.35
C GLU A 124 -6.28 15.49 5.73
N GLU A 125 -7.24 15.50 6.64
CA GLU A 125 -7.84 16.72 7.19
C GLU A 125 -6.80 17.58 7.88
N TYR A 126 -5.99 17.00 8.78
CA TYR A 126 -4.91 17.72 9.46
C TYR A 126 -3.90 18.34 8.47
N LEU A 127 -3.49 17.59 7.45
CA LEU A 127 -2.58 18.10 6.42
C LEU A 127 -3.21 19.22 5.59
N VAL A 128 -4.50 19.10 5.26
CA VAL A 128 -5.24 20.13 4.54
C VAL A 128 -5.40 21.39 5.40
N GLU A 129 -5.71 21.27 6.68
CA GLU A 129 -5.79 22.39 7.61
C GLU A 129 -4.44 23.09 7.78
N GLN A 130 -3.38 22.32 7.98
CA GLN A 130 -2.03 22.86 8.08
C GLN A 130 -1.62 23.56 6.78
N GLY A 131 -1.92 22.98 5.63
CA GLY A 131 -1.71 23.60 4.32
C GLY A 131 -2.51 24.89 4.14
N LYS A 132 -3.78 24.90 4.55
CA LYS A 132 -4.63 26.11 4.55
C LYS A 132 -4.07 27.19 5.47
N LEU A 133 -3.54 26.85 6.64
CA LEU A 133 -2.91 27.80 7.55
C LEU A 133 -1.65 28.43 6.93
N VAL A 134 -0.77 27.63 6.31
CA VAL A 134 0.41 28.15 5.58
C VAL A 134 0.01 29.07 4.42
N LEU A 135 -1.04 28.69 3.68
CA LEU A 135 -1.50 29.41 2.49
C LEU A 135 -2.47 30.56 2.81
N SER A 136 -2.95 30.66 4.05
CA SER A 136 -3.93 31.66 4.48
C SER A 136 -3.46 33.09 4.19
N GLU A 137 -4.38 33.96 3.81
CA GLU A 137 -4.05 35.35 3.52
C GLU A 137 -3.49 36.07 4.75
N GLU A 138 -3.96 35.71 5.93
CA GLU A 138 -3.55 36.23 7.23
C GLU A 138 -2.09 35.88 7.50
N MET A 139 -1.71 34.61 7.31
CA MET A 139 -0.31 34.17 7.46
C MET A 139 0.60 34.84 6.44
N GLN A 140 0.14 35.00 5.19
CA GLN A 140 0.89 35.73 4.18
C GLN A 140 1.05 37.21 4.51
N LYS A 141 0.02 37.86 5.09
CA LYS A 141 0.08 39.25 5.55
C LYS A 141 1.05 39.41 6.71
N VAL A 142 0.99 38.54 7.71
CA VAL A 142 1.92 38.53 8.85
C VAL A 142 3.35 38.27 8.39
N ARG A 143 3.56 37.32 7.48
CA ARG A 143 4.87 37.07 6.87
C ARG A 143 5.41 38.30 6.15
N LYS A 144 4.62 38.91 5.26
CA LYS A 144 5.03 40.12 4.51
C LYS A 144 5.33 41.29 5.45
N GLN A 145 4.52 41.46 6.50
CA GLN A 145 4.78 42.44 7.54
C GLN A 145 6.13 42.15 8.21
N LEU A 146 6.36 40.92 8.66
CA LEU A 146 7.62 40.54 9.32
C LEU A 146 8.86 40.68 8.41
N GLU A 147 8.74 40.37 7.11
CA GLU A 147 9.79 40.60 6.10
C GLU A 147 10.10 42.08 5.90
N SER A 148 9.10 42.97 6.03
CA SER A 148 9.28 44.42 5.91
C SER A 148 9.79 45.13 7.16
N LEU A 149 9.76 44.45 8.31
CA LEU A 149 10.23 45.01 9.57
C LEU A 149 11.75 45.02 9.64
N ILE A 150 12.30 45.88 10.50
CA ILE A 150 13.75 45.93 10.72
C ILE A 150 14.17 44.66 11.49
N PRO A 151 15.04 43.79 10.93
CA PRO A 151 15.34 42.47 11.50
C PRO A 151 15.79 42.51 12.96
N LYS A 152 16.76 43.39 13.27
CA LYS A 152 17.39 43.48 14.60
C LYS A 152 16.51 44.14 15.67
N LYS A 153 15.67 45.11 15.29
CA LYS A 153 14.93 45.97 16.24
C LYS A 153 13.49 45.55 16.45
N GLN A 154 12.87 44.91 15.46
CA GLN A 154 11.44 44.63 15.46
C GLN A 154 11.16 43.14 15.22
N ALA A 155 11.75 42.53 14.19
CA ALA A 155 11.47 41.13 13.87
C ALA A 155 11.97 40.16 14.95
N LYS A 156 13.23 40.29 15.40
CA LYS A 156 13.80 39.46 16.47
C LYS A 156 12.98 39.51 17.78
N PRO A 157 12.66 40.69 18.36
CA PRO A 157 11.85 40.75 19.57
C PRO A 157 10.46 40.14 19.43
N ILE A 158 9.83 40.26 18.25
CA ILE A 158 8.52 39.65 17.97
C ILE A 158 8.63 38.12 17.94
N LEU A 159 9.66 37.59 17.28
CA LEU A 159 9.91 36.15 17.23
C LEU A 159 10.23 35.57 18.61
N ILE A 160 11.01 36.28 19.43
CA ILE A 160 11.30 35.87 20.80
C ILE A 160 10.01 35.81 21.64
N LYS A 161 9.08 36.75 21.47
CA LYS A 161 7.77 36.69 22.14
C LYS A 161 6.98 35.46 21.74
N TYR A 162 6.90 35.14 20.45
CA TYR A 162 6.24 33.92 20.00
C TYR A 162 6.88 32.65 20.57
N ILE A 163 8.20 32.60 20.69
CA ILE A 163 8.92 31.46 21.29
C ILE A 163 8.63 31.36 22.80
N THR A 164 8.54 32.50 23.48
CA THR A 164 8.25 32.58 24.93
C THR A 164 6.80 32.17 25.22
N ASP A 165 5.88 32.49 24.31
CA ASP A 165 4.46 32.11 24.37
C ASP A 165 4.20 30.65 23.92
N ASP A 166 5.23 29.81 23.84
CA ASP A 166 5.20 28.41 23.38
C ASP A 166 4.70 28.20 21.94
N ARG A 167 4.69 29.27 21.12
CA ARG A 167 4.27 29.26 19.71
C ARG A 167 5.45 29.10 18.76
N ILE A 168 6.34 28.16 19.07
CA ILE A 168 7.54 27.91 18.26
C ILE A 168 7.18 27.36 16.87
N ASP A 169 6.09 26.61 16.77
CA ASP A 169 5.67 25.97 15.52
C ASP A 169 5.17 27.01 14.49
N ASP A 170 4.51 28.07 14.95
CA ASP A 170 4.13 29.22 14.12
C ASP A 170 5.36 29.98 13.60
N VAL A 171 6.39 30.10 14.44
CA VAL A 171 7.66 30.73 14.04
C VAL A 171 8.36 29.89 12.96
N ILE A 172 8.31 28.56 13.08
CA ILE A 172 8.86 27.65 12.06
C ILE A 172 8.08 27.79 10.75
N MET A 173 6.74 27.83 10.80
CA MET A 173 5.91 28.02 9.60
C MET A 173 6.18 29.38 8.93
N LEU A 174 6.30 30.45 9.72
CA LEU A 174 6.60 31.79 9.23
C LEU A 174 7.99 31.85 8.60
N LEU A 175 9.03 31.42 9.31
CA LEU A 175 10.42 31.45 8.84
C LEU A 175 10.66 30.51 7.65
N GLY A 176 10.04 29.33 7.64
CA GLY A 176 10.14 28.37 6.54
C GLY A 176 9.45 28.83 5.26
N SER A 177 8.48 29.73 5.37
CA SER A 177 7.72 30.27 4.23
C SER A 177 8.28 31.60 3.70
N MET A 178 9.34 32.15 4.30
CA MET A 178 9.97 33.43 3.92
C MET A 178 10.94 33.30 2.75
N LYS A 179 11.28 34.43 2.13
CA LYS A 179 12.39 34.48 1.17
C LYS A 179 13.73 34.20 1.86
N PRO A 180 14.65 33.42 1.24
CA PRO A 180 15.93 33.04 1.86
C PRO A 180 16.76 34.24 2.34
N ARG A 181 16.74 35.35 1.59
CA ARG A 181 17.48 36.57 1.93
C ARG A 181 16.98 37.25 3.21
N ASP A 182 15.66 37.32 3.38
CA ASP A 182 15.03 38.00 4.53
C ASP A 182 15.09 37.09 5.76
N GLN A 183 14.91 35.79 5.56
CA GLN A 183 15.13 34.76 6.58
C GLN A 183 16.57 34.83 7.11
N GLU A 184 17.57 34.84 6.23
CA GLU A 184 18.98 34.94 6.64
C GLU A 184 19.27 36.25 7.37
N ALA A 185 18.72 37.38 6.91
CA ALA A 185 18.87 38.68 7.56
C ALA A 185 18.29 38.68 8.99
N ILE A 186 17.19 37.98 9.23
CA ILE A 186 16.60 37.80 10.56
C ILE A 186 17.47 36.87 11.41
N LEU A 187 17.83 35.69 10.91
CA LEU A 187 18.64 34.70 11.64
C LEU A 187 20.02 35.26 12.05
N ARG A 188 20.65 36.07 11.21
CA ARG A 188 21.94 36.73 11.52
C ARG A 188 21.88 37.72 12.69
N THR A 189 20.68 38.17 13.09
CA THR A 189 20.52 39.11 14.21
C THR A 189 20.37 38.44 15.57
N PHE A 190 20.29 37.11 15.61
CA PHE A 190 20.31 36.28 16.81
C PHE A 190 21.78 35.97 17.18
N ASP A 191 22.47 36.99 17.70
CA ASP A 191 23.90 36.99 18.00
C ASP A 191 24.23 36.82 19.50
N ALA A 192 23.24 36.90 20.40
CA ALA A 192 23.48 36.73 21.83
C ALA A 192 23.52 35.24 22.23
N PRO A 193 24.18 34.88 23.35
CA PRO A 193 24.25 33.48 23.81
C PRO A 193 22.87 32.85 24.04
N GLU A 194 21.91 33.61 24.57
CA GLU A 194 20.53 33.20 24.81
C GLU A 194 19.75 32.98 23.49
N ASP A 195 20.07 33.77 22.46
CA ASP A 195 19.46 33.67 21.14
C ASP A 195 19.92 32.41 20.39
N LEU A 196 21.17 32.00 20.58
CA LEU A 196 21.73 30.80 19.94
C LEU A 196 21.02 29.53 20.41
N GLU A 197 20.63 29.46 21.68
CA GLU A 197 19.85 28.34 22.20
C GLU A 197 18.44 28.30 21.60
N MET A 198 17.79 29.47 21.45
CA MET A 198 16.50 29.58 20.78
C MET A 198 16.58 29.19 19.29
N LEU A 199 17.61 29.66 18.58
CA LEU A 199 17.87 29.26 17.19
C LEU A 199 18.08 27.76 17.06
N TYR A 200 18.87 27.17 17.96
CA TYR A 200 19.12 25.73 17.99
C TYR A 200 17.82 24.95 18.17
N ARG A 201 16.93 25.39 19.08
CA ARG A 201 15.59 24.78 19.27
C ARG A 201 14.75 24.85 17.99
N ILE A 202 14.70 26.02 17.33
CA ILE A 202 13.95 26.20 16.07
C ILE A 202 14.52 25.28 14.97
N GLN A 203 15.84 25.30 14.76
CA GLN A 203 16.48 24.50 13.71
C GLN A 203 16.34 23.00 13.97
N ARG A 204 16.44 22.56 15.23
CA ARG A 204 16.21 21.16 15.61
C ARG A 204 14.79 20.72 15.25
N LYS A 205 13.78 21.52 15.58
CA LYS A 205 12.38 21.24 15.22
C LYS A 205 12.15 21.24 13.71
N MET A 206 12.77 22.18 12.97
CA MET A 206 12.74 22.20 11.50
C MET A 206 13.34 20.95 10.88
N LEU A 207 14.51 20.49 11.37
CA LEU A 207 15.16 19.26 10.91
C LEU A 207 14.34 18.01 11.26
N ALA A 208 13.66 18.02 12.40
CA ALA A 208 12.73 16.98 12.81
C ALA A 208 11.42 16.97 11.99
N GLY A 209 11.18 17.96 11.12
CA GLY A 209 9.97 18.10 10.30
C GLY A 209 8.72 18.45 11.11
N GLU A 210 8.90 19.05 12.28
CA GLU A 210 7.81 19.56 13.11
C GLU A 210 7.21 20.84 12.47
N PRO A 211 5.89 21.06 12.58
CA PRO A 211 4.95 20.33 13.45
C PRO A 211 4.25 19.13 12.80
N ALA A 212 4.42 18.89 11.49
CA ALA A 212 3.66 17.86 10.77
C ALA A 212 4.09 16.42 11.09
N LYS A 213 5.41 16.16 11.14
CA LYS A 213 5.94 14.80 11.32
C LYS A 213 5.52 14.12 12.62
N PRO A 214 5.61 14.75 13.80
CA PRO A 214 5.22 14.10 15.06
C PRO A 214 3.76 13.63 15.09
N PHE A 215 2.84 14.40 14.50
CA PHE A 215 1.44 14.01 14.40
C PHE A 215 1.27 12.79 13.48
N ILE A 216 1.89 12.82 12.30
CA ILE A 216 1.86 11.69 11.35
C ILE A 216 2.47 10.43 11.99
N ASP A 217 3.62 10.58 12.65
CA ASP A 217 4.33 9.46 13.28
C ASP A 217 3.53 8.87 14.46
N ALA A 218 2.83 9.69 15.25
CA ALA A 218 1.93 9.21 16.31
C ALA A 218 0.74 8.41 15.74
N GLN A 219 0.16 8.88 14.63
CA GLN A 219 -0.92 8.17 13.95
C GLN A 219 -0.41 6.87 13.29
N LEU A 220 0.81 6.86 12.75
CA LEU A 220 1.47 5.66 12.24
C LEU A 220 1.78 4.64 13.35
N GLN A 221 2.26 5.08 14.52
CA GLN A 221 2.47 4.20 15.67
C GLN A 221 1.16 3.59 16.17
N THR A 222 0.07 4.36 16.15
CA THR A 222 -1.27 3.85 16.47
C THR A 222 -1.68 2.74 15.51
N LEU A 223 -1.38 2.87 14.20
CA LEU A 223 -1.58 1.79 13.23
C LEU A 223 -0.71 0.56 13.50
N GLU A 224 0.55 0.75 13.85
CA GLU A 224 1.47 -0.36 14.12
C GLU A 224 1.05 -1.17 15.35
N GLN A 225 0.64 -0.48 16.42
CA GLN A 225 0.10 -1.14 17.62
C GLN A 225 -1.19 -1.93 17.32
N MET A 226 -2.03 -1.42 16.43
CA MET A 226 -3.25 -2.12 16.00
C MET A 226 -2.93 -3.35 15.13
N LYS A 227 -1.95 -3.28 14.23
CA LYS A 227 -1.46 -4.45 13.49
C LYS A 227 -0.90 -5.51 14.43
N ALA A 228 -0.20 -5.11 15.49
CA ALA A 228 0.35 -6.02 16.48
C ALA A 228 -0.71 -6.69 17.35
N GLN A 229 -1.87 -6.06 17.59
CA GLN A 229 -3.01 -6.66 18.30
C GLN A 229 -3.86 -7.59 17.42
N GLN A 230 -3.66 -7.55 16.10
CA GLN A 230 -4.36 -8.39 15.13
C GLN A 230 -3.57 -9.65 14.75
N ASN A 231 -2.28 -9.75 15.10
CA ASN A 231 -1.49 -10.97 14.96
C ASN A 231 -1.51 -11.79 16.25
#